data_AF-A0A8S7UBP1-F1
#
_entry.id   AF-A0A8S7UBP1-F1
#
_cell.length_a   1.000
_cell.length_b   1.000
_cell.length_c   1.000
_cell.angle_alpha   90.00
_cell.angle_beta   90.00
_cell.angle_gamma   90.00
#
_symmetry.space_group_name_H-M   'P 1'
#
loop_
_entity.id
_entity.type
_entity.pdbx_description
1 polymer ?
#
loop_
_entity_poly.entity_id
_entity_poly.type
_entity_poly.pdbx_seq_one_letter_code
_entity_poly.pdbx_strand_id
1 'polypeptide(L)'
;MPAVDLSQLPDPAIIAEPDFEAILADTKAMMIAAYPAEQREAVSAALELESEPLNVIAQTTAFREMLLRQRVNEGARACMLSHSAGTDLDNLAGNMNTKRLVITPATDTTDAVMESDTSLRLRAQRA
;
A
#
# COMPACT_ATOMS: atom_id res chain seq x y z
N MET A 1 17.42 -2.51 27.73
CA MET A 1 17.72 -3.15 26.44
C MET A 1 17.91 -2.04 25.40
N PRO A 2 18.86 -2.15 24.46
CA PRO A 2 18.93 -1.19 23.35
C PRO A 2 17.61 -1.22 22.58
N ALA A 3 17.09 -0.04 22.23
CA ALA A 3 15.89 0.06 21.41
C ALA A 3 16.18 -0.54 20.02
N VAL A 4 15.28 -1.39 19.53
CA VAL A 4 15.38 -1.94 18.17
C VAL A 4 15.19 -0.77 17.19
N ASP A 5 16.10 -0.62 16.23
CA ASP A 5 15.93 0.36 15.17
C ASP A 5 14.82 -0.09 14.21
N LEU A 6 13.63 0.50 14.39
CA LEU A 6 12.45 0.19 13.62
C LEU A 6 12.61 0.53 12.13
N SER A 7 13.53 1.42 11.77
CA SER A 7 13.79 1.81 10.37
C SER A 7 14.54 0.75 9.57
N GLN A 8 15.15 -0.23 10.26
CA GLN A 8 15.95 -1.29 9.65
C GLN A 8 15.17 -2.61 9.56
N LEU A 9 13.90 -2.62 9.96
CA LEU A 9 13.09 -3.81 9.83
C LEU A 9 12.79 -4.06 8.34
N PRO A 10 12.85 -5.32 7.87
CA PRO A 10 12.40 -5.65 6.53
C PRO A 10 10.90 -5.36 6.41
N ASP A 11 10.46 -5.12 5.17
CA ASP A 11 9.04 -5.00 4.89
C ASP A 11 8.31 -6.28 5.35
N PRO A 12 7.20 -6.16 6.10
CA PRO A 12 6.37 -7.29 6.50
C PRO A 12 5.75 -7.99 5.28
N ALA A 13 5.50 -9.30 5.40
CA ALA A 13 4.98 -10.12 4.30
C ALA A 13 3.63 -9.65 3.69
N ILE A 14 2.84 -8.86 4.42
CA ILE A 14 1.59 -8.27 3.90
C ILE A 14 1.83 -7.20 2.83
N ILE A 15 3.01 -6.57 2.87
CA ILE A 15 3.44 -5.58 1.90
C ILE A 15 4.14 -6.32 0.77
N ALA A 16 3.49 -6.40 -0.38
CA ALA A 16 4.04 -7.04 -1.56
C ALA A 16 3.94 -6.09 -2.76
N GLU A 17 5.02 -5.98 -3.53
CA GLU A 17 5.00 -5.21 -4.77
C GLU A 17 4.04 -5.89 -5.77
N PRO A 18 2.99 -5.19 -6.24
CA PRO A 18 2.05 -5.80 -7.16
C PRO A 18 2.65 -5.87 -8.58
N ASP A 19 2.62 -7.07 -9.16
CA ASP A 19 3.08 -7.31 -10.53
C ASP A 19 1.90 -7.29 -11.51
N PHE A 20 1.91 -6.32 -12.42
CA PHE A 20 0.85 -6.14 -13.41
C PHE A 20 0.68 -7.36 -14.32
N GLU A 21 1.76 -7.96 -14.81
CA GLU A 21 1.68 -9.06 -15.76
C GLU A 21 1.15 -10.34 -15.09
N ALA A 22 1.55 -10.57 -13.83
CA ALA A 22 0.99 -11.65 -13.02
C ALA A 22 -0.51 -11.44 -12.77
N ILE A 23 -0.93 -10.23 -12.41
CA ILE A 23 -2.35 -9.91 -12.19
C ILE A 23 -3.15 -10.03 -13.48
N LEU A 24 -2.59 -9.61 -14.62
CA LEU A 24 -3.24 -9.73 -15.92
C LEU A 24 -3.43 -11.20 -16.31
N ALA A 25 -2.41 -12.04 -16.11
CA ALA A 25 -2.51 -13.48 -16.35
C ALA A 25 -3.62 -14.13 -15.49
N ASP A 26 -3.65 -13.82 -14.19
CA ASP A 26 -4.68 -14.30 -13.26
C ASP A 26 -6.08 -13.80 -13.67
N THR A 27 -6.20 -12.53 -14.05
CA THR A 27 -7.46 -11.93 -14.53
C THR A 27 -7.96 -12.63 -15.78
N LYS A 28 -7.10 -12.87 -16.77
CA LYS A 28 -7.46 -13.60 -18.00
C LYS A 28 -7.90 -15.03 -17.69
N ALA A 29 -7.20 -15.73 -16.80
CA ALA A 29 -7.57 -17.07 -16.39
C ALA A 29 -8.96 -17.10 -15.70
N MET A 30 -9.24 -16.12 -14.83
CA MET A 30 -10.55 -15.97 -14.19
C MET A 30 -11.65 -15.69 -15.21
N MET A 31 -11.38 -14.78 -16.17
CA MET A 31 -12.32 -14.49 -17.26
C MET A 31 -12.64 -15.75 -18.07
N ILE A 32 -11.64 -16.52 -18.51
CA ILE A 32 -11.84 -17.76 -19.27
C ILE A 32 -12.66 -18.78 -18.46
N ALA A 33 -12.33 -18.96 -17.18
CA ALA A 33 -13.02 -19.91 -16.32
C ALA A 33 -14.52 -19.61 -16.13
N ALA A 34 -14.90 -18.34 -16.23
CA ALA A 34 -16.29 -17.88 -16.10
C ALA A 34 -17.17 -18.23 -17.32
N TYR A 35 -16.59 -18.55 -18.47
CA TYR A 35 -17.35 -18.97 -19.66
C TYR A 35 -17.68 -20.48 -19.63
N PRO A 36 -18.79 -20.89 -20.29
CA PRO A 36 -19.09 -22.30 -20.56
C PRO A 36 -17.93 -23.01 -21.26
N ALA A 37 -17.72 -24.30 -20.98
CA ALA A 37 -16.55 -25.05 -21.43
C ALA A 37 -16.36 -24.99 -22.96
N GLU A 38 -17.45 -25.07 -23.70
CA GLU A 38 -17.51 -25.01 -25.16
C GLU A 38 -17.11 -23.64 -25.75
N GLN A 39 -17.11 -22.58 -24.95
CA GLN A 39 -16.71 -21.23 -25.38
C GLN A 39 -15.29 -20.85 -24.95
N ARG A 40 -14.67 -21.59 -24.02
CA ARG A 40 -13.38 -21.22 -23.41
C ARG A 40 -12.24 -21.13 -24.41
N GLU A 41 -12.20 -22.02 -25.40
CA GLU A 41 -11.17 -22.00 -26.44
C GLU A 41 -11.25 -20.71 -27.28
N ALA A 42 -12.45 -20.34 -27.73
CA ALA A 42 -12.67 -19.12 -28.50
C ALA A 42 -12.35 -17.85 -27.68
N VAL A 43 -12.73 -17.83 -26.39
CA VAL A 43 -12.43 -16.70 -25.49
C VAL A 43 -10.94 -16.59 -25.20
N SER A 44 -10.24 -17.72 -25.01
CA SER A 44 -8.79 -17.74 -24.83
C SER A 44 -8.08 -17.15 -26.04
N ALA A 45 -8.45 -17.56 -27.25
CA ALA A 45 -7.88 -17.03 -28.49
C ALA A 45 -8.15 -15.53 -28.64
N ALA A 46 -9.35 -15.04 -28.28
CA ALA A 46 -9.65 -13.62 -28.31
C ALA A 46 -8.80 -12.81 -27.31
N LEU A 47 -8.57 -13.33 -26.10
CA LEU A 47 -7.77 -12.66 -25.06
C LEU A 47 -6.27 -12.55 -25.38
N GLU A 48 -5.76 -13.28 -26.38
CA GLU A 48 -4.39 -13.15 -26.87
C GLU A 48 -4.20 -11.97 -27.82
N LEU A 49 -5.27 -11.51 -28.48
CA LEU A 49 -5.21 -10.41 -29.44
C LEU A 49 -5.19 -9.06 -28.72
N GLU A 50 -4.20 -8.21 -29.01
CA GLU A 50 -4.10 -6.86 -28.40
C GLU A 50 -5.26 -5.93 -28.79
N SER A 51 -5.77 -6.08 -30.00
CA SER A 51 -6.90 -5.29 -30.50
C SER A 51 -8.27 -5.75 -29.98
N GLU A 52 -8.34 -6.93 -29.37
CA GLU A 52 -9.62 -7.47 -28.90
C GLU A 52 -10.12 -6.70 -27.66
N PRO A 53 -11.38 -6.22 -27.68
CA PRO A 53 -11.95 -5.49 -26.54
C PRO A 53 -11.88 -6.26 -25.22
N LEU A 54 -11.97 -7.60 -25.24
CA LEU A 54 -11.83 -8.41 -24.03
C LEU A 54 -10.44 -8.26 -23.40
N ASN A 55 -9.38 -8.20 -24.20
CA ASN A 55 -8.02 -8.05 -23.70
C ASN A 55 -7.80 -6.66 -23.11
N VAL A 56 -8.33 -5.60 -23.75
CA VAL A 56 -8.30 -4.23 -23.22
C VAL A 56 -9.04 -4.12 -21.88
N ILE A 57 -10.19 -4.79 -21.74
CA ILE A 57 -10.95 -4.85 -20.49
C ILE A 57 -10.15 -5.61 -19.41
N ALA A 58 -9.49 -6.71 -19.76
CA ALA A 58 -8.63 -7.47 -18.85
C ALA A 58 -7.48 -6.60 -18.31
N GLN A 59 -6.79 -5.86 -19.19
CA GLN A 59 -5.73 -4.92 -18.82
C GLN A 59 -6.22 -3.80 -17.90
N THR A 60 -7.38 -3.21 -18.22
CA THR A 60 -7.98 -2.15 -17.39
C THR A 60 -8.33 -2.67 -15.99
N THR A 61 -8.87 -3.89 -15.91
CA THR A 61 -9.18 -4.56 -14.63
C THR A 61 -7.91 -4.84 -13.84
N ALA A 62 -6.88 -5.41 -14.46
CA ALA A 62 -5.60 -5.70 -13.84
C ALA A 62 -4.92 -4.42 -13.30
N PHE A 63 -4.97 -3.32 -14.05
CA PHE A 63 -4.44 -2.04 -13.61
C PHE A 63 -5.19 -1.51 -12.38
N ARG A 64 -6.53 -1.56 -12.38
CA ARG A 64 -7.33 -1.16 -11.22
C ARG A 64 -7.03 -2.03 -10.00
N GLU A 65 -6.87 -3.33 -10.18
CA GLU A 65 -6.49 -4.23 -9.10
C GLU A 65 -5.10 -3.91 -8.55
N MET A 66 -4.11 -3.65 -9.40
CA MET A 66 -2.77 -3.24 -8.97
C MET A 66 -2.82 -1.99 -8.08
N LEU A 67 -3.59 -0.98 -8.47
CA LEU A 67 -3.79 0.23 -7.65
C LEU A 67 -4.47 -0.08 -6.31
N LEU A 68 -5.45 -0.99 -6.31
CA LEU A 68 -6.12 -1.42 -5.07
C LEU A 68 -5.15 -2.19 -4.15
N ARG A 69 -4.32 -3.08 -4.68
CA ARG A 69 -3.28 -3.79 -3.92
C ARG A 69 -2.25 -2.80 -3.35
N GLN A 70 -1.83 -1.80 -4.12
CA GLN A 70 -0.97 -0.74 -3.63
C GLN A 70 -1.63 0.07 -2.50
N ARG A 71 -2.92 0.39 -2.63
CA ARG A 71 -3.68 1.07 -1.58
C ARG A 71 -3.79 0.25 -0.30
N VAL A 72 -3.95 -1.07 -0.41
CA VAL A 72 -3.92 -1.99 0.74
C VAL A 72 -2.55 -1.97 1.41
N ASN A 73 -1.46 -2.00 0.63
CA ASN A 73 -0.09 -1.92 1.18
C ASN A 73 0.14 -0.61 1.93
N GLU A 74 -0.30 0.52 1.39
CA GLU A 74 -0.24 1.82 2.07
C GLU A 74 -1.00 1.81 3.39
N GLY A 75 -2.22 1.26 3.39
CA GLY A 75 -3.02 1.11 4.61
C GLY A 75 -2.35 0.21 5.65
N ALA A 76 -1.74 -0.90 5.23
CA ALA A 76 -0.98 -1.77 6.11
C ALA A 76 0.23 -1.04 6.74
N ARG A 77 0.99 -0.26 5.95
CA ARG A 77 2.09 0.58 6.44
C ARG A 77 1.61 1.59 7.48
N ALA A 78 0.49 2.28 7.20
CA ALA A 78 -0.10 3.26 8.09
C ALA A 78 -0.48 2.70 9.47
N CYS A 79 -0.75 1.39 9.57
CA CYS A 79 -1.07 0.71 10.82
C CYS A 79 0.16 0.18 11.60
N MET A 80 1.38 0.39 11.11
CA MET A 80 2.60 -0.13 11.75
C MET A 80 3.53 1.01 12.17
N LEU A 81 3.90 1.05 13.45
CA LEU A 81 4.78 2.11 13.98
C LEU A 81 6.08 2.27 13.18
N SER A 82 6.65 1.18 12.67
CA SER A 82 7.87 1.17 11.86
C SER A 82 7.72 1.80 10.47
N HIS A 83 6.53 1.73 9.87
CA HIS A 83 6.31 2.10 8.47
C HIS A 83 5.34 3.29 8.28
N SER A 84 4.58 3.66 9.31
CA SER A 84 3.65 4.78 9.27
C SER A 84 4.40 6.12 9.26
N ALA A 85 3.76 7.15 8.74
CA ALA A 85 4.30 8.50 8.64
C ALA A 85 3.20 9.56 8.86
N GLY A 86 3.60 10.81 9.13
CA GLY A 86 2.69 11.94 9.27
C GLY A 86 1.56 11.69 10.27
N THR A 87 0.32 11.92 9.84
CA THR A 87 -0.86 11.82 10.71
C THR A 87 -1.19 10.39 11.13
N ASP A 88 -0.84 9.37 10.34
CA ASP A 88 -1.06 7.98 10.72
C ASP A 88 -0.12 7.59 11.87
N LEU A 89 1.13 8.05 11.80
CA LEU A 89 2.08 7.91 12.90
C LEU A 89 1.62 8.68 14.14
N ASP A 90 1.05 9.88 13.99
CA ASP A 90 0.52 10.64 15.13
C ASP A 90 -0.60 9.90 15.87
N ASN A 91 -1.53 9.30 15.12
CA ASN A 91 -2.60 8.50 15.71
C ASN A 91 -2.06 7.25 16.40
N LEU A 92 -1.10 6.55 15.77
CA LEU A 92 -0.45 5.38 16.39
C LEU A 92 0.33 5.74 17.65
N ALA A 93 1.10 6.83 17.63
CA ALA A 93 1.83 7.32 18.80
C ALA A 93 0.86 7.68 19.94
N GLY A 94 -0.32 8.23 19.60
CA GLY A 94 -1.39 8.50 20.55
C GLY A 94 -1.84 7.27 21.34
N ASN A 95 -1.93 6.10 20.70
CA ASN A 95 -2.25 4.84 21.38
C ASN A 95 -1.19 4.44 22.43
N MET A 96 0.04 4.93 22.29
CA MET A 96 1.16 4.73 23.21
C MET A 96 1.32 5.93 24.15
N ASN A 97 0.25 6.71 24.38
CA ASN A 97 0.25 7.93 25.19
C ASN A 97 1.32 8.96 24.79
N THR A 98 1.74 8.97 23.53
CA THR A 98 2.78 9.86 23.01
C THR A 98 2.18 10.83 22.01
N LYS A 99 2.49 12.12 22.15
CA LYS A 99 2.08 13.17 21.20
C LYS A 99 3.30 13.80 20.53
N ARG A 100 3.14 14.18 19.26
CA ARG A 100 4.14 14.98 18.52
C ARG A 100 4.42 16.29 19.24
N LEU A 101 5.70 16.58 19.44
CA LEU A 101 6.13 17.83 20.05
C LEU A 101 6.16 18.97 19.03
N VAL A 102 5.91 20.17 19.54
CA VAL A 102 6.21 21.44 18.85
C VAL A 102 7.64 21.82 19.23
N ILE A 103 8.53 21.89 18.26
CA ILE A 103 9.93 22.34 18.48
C ILE A 103 9.95 23.88 18.56
N THR A 104 9.31 24.53 17.59
CA THR A 104 9.18 25.99 17.54
C THR A 104 7.71 26.33 17.34
N PRO A 105 7.09 27.10 18.24
CA PRO A 105 5.70 27.56 18.06
C PRO A 105 5.53 28.37 16.78
N ALA A 106 4.32 28.35 16.23
CA ALA A 106 3.97 29.22 15.12
C ALA A 106 4.03 30.69 15.54
N THR A 107 4.29 31.57 14.57
CA THR A 107 4.13 33.02 14.68
C THR A 107 3.03 33.48 13.73
N ASP A 108 2.73 34.78 13.70
CA ASP A 108 1.73 35.35 12.78
C ASP A 108 2.06 35.14 11.29
N THR A 109 3.32 34.84 10.97
CA THR A 109 3.82 34.74 9.59
C THR A 109 4.56 33.45 9.29
N THR A 110 4.69 32.53 10.26
CA THR A 110 5.46 31.29 10.10
C THR A 110 4.79 30.14 10.82
N ASP A 111 4.63 29.02 10.13
CA ASP A 111 4.06 27.81 10.72
C ASP A 111 4.96 27.22 11.82
N ALA A 112 4.35 26.45 12.72
CA ALA A 112 5.08 25.75 13.77
C ALA A 112 6.05 24.72 13.19
N VAL A 113 7.26 24.65 13.75
CA VAL A 113 8.20 23.57 13.44
C VAL A 113 7.88 22.39 14.35
N MET A 114 7.45 21.29 13.75
CA MET A 114 7.06 20.08 14.47
C MET A 114 8.23 19.10 14.59
N GLU A 115 8.16 18.25 15.60
CA GLU A 115 9.03 17.08 15.73
C GLU A 115 8.96 16.19 14.48
N SER A 116 10.09 15.60 14.07
CA SER A 116 10.14 14.69 12.92
C SER A 116 9.57 13.31 13.24
N ASP A 117 9.12 12.58 12.22
CA ASP A 117 8.58 11.23 12.38
C ASP A 117 9.58 10.24 13.00
N THR A 118 10.87 10.38 12.69
CA THR A 118 11.92 9.56 13.27
C THR A 118 12.02 9.75 14.78
N SER A 119 12.02 11.01 15.25
CA SER A 119 12.06 11.32 16.69
C SER A 119 10.78 10.88 17.40
N LEU A 120 9.62 11.10 16.77
CA LEU A 120 8.33 10.67 17.33
C LEU A 120 8.25 9.14 17.48
N ARG A 121 8.67 8.36 16.47
CA ARG A 121 8.72 6.89 16.56
C ARG A 121 9.58 6.42 17.73
N LEU A 122 10.76 7.02 17.91
CA LEU A 122 11.68 6.63 18.97
C LEU A 122 11.09 6.88 20.37
N ARG A 123 10.35 7.99 20.53
CA ARG A 123 9.62 8.29 21.77
C ARG A 123 8.47 7.32 21.98
N ALA A 124 7.62 7.13 20.97
CA ALA A 124 6.47 6.24 21.03
C ALA A 124 6.87 4.79 21.37
N GLN A 125 7.98 4.29 20.82
CA GLN A 125 8.51 2.96 21.11
C GLN A 125 8.89 2.74 22.58
N ARG A 126 9.18 3.81 23.33
CA ARG A 126 9.70 3.77 24.71
C ARG A 126 8.66 4.15 25.77
N ALA A 127 7.46 4.55 25.35
CA ALA A 127 6.36 4.92 26.22
C ALA A 127 5.64 3.70 26.78
#